data_AF-A0A661E0D4-F1
#
_entry.id   AF-A0A661E0D4-F1
#
_cell.length_a   1.000
_cell.length_b   1.000
_cell.length_c   1.000
_cell.angle_alpha   90.00
_cell.angle_beta   90.00
_cell.angle_gamma   90.00
#
_symmetry.space_group_name_H-M   'P 1'
#
loop_
_entity.id
_entity.type
_entity.pdbx_description
1 polymer ?
#
loop_
_entity_poly.entity_id
_entity_poly.type
_entity_poly.pdbx_seq_one_letter_code
_entity_poly.pdbx_strand_id
1 'polypeptide(L)'
;KVGKGLSFKVAGKTGTAQVFGIKQDEKYDAEALAKKLHDHALFIAFAPADDPQFAVAIVAENGGGGSRTAAPMARKMIDKYFEGKL
;
A
#
# COMPACT_ATOMS: atom_id res chain seq x y z
N LYS A 1 -10.01 2.26 4.86
CA LYS A 1 -9.16 3.47 4.70
C LYS A 1 -8.09 3.45 5.77
N VAL A 2 -6.83 3.76 5.45
CA VAL A 2 -5.71 3.71 6.41
C VAL A 2 -5.98 4.58 7.64
N GLY A 3 -6.54 5.78 7.49
CA GLY A 3 -6.86 6.64 8.64
C GLY A 3 -8.10 6.28 9.47
N LYS A 4 -8.84 5.19 9.20
CA LYS A 4 -10.14 4.94 9.87
C LYS A 4 -9.95 4.67 11.37
N GLY A 5 -10.56 5.48 12.24
CA GLY A 5 -10.51 5.27 13.70
C GLY A 5 -9.22 5.73 14.38
N LEU A 6 -8.38 6.51 13.70
CA LEU A 6 -7.26 7.22 14.33
C LEU A 6 -7.74 8.60 14.79
N SER A 7 -7.17 9.10 15.90
CA SER A 7 -7.41 10.46 16.41
C SER A 7 -6.81 11.54 15.51
N PHE A 8 -5.92 11.15 14.59
CA PHE A 8 -5.24 12.01 13.64
C PHE A 8 -5.47 11.57 12.19
N LYS A 9 -5.21 12.47 11.25
CA LYS A 9 -5.31 12.20 9.81
C LYS A 9 -4.07 11.49 9.28
N VAL A 10 -4.27 10.61 8.32
CA VAL A 10 -3.18 9.96 7.55
C VAL A 10 -3.30 10.38 6.10
N ALA A 11 -2.22 10.87 5.52
CA ALA A 11 -2.11 11.13 4.09
C ALA A 11 -1.31 10.01 3.43
N GLY A 12 -1.75 9.53 2.27
CA GLY A 12 -1.04 8.47 1.57
C GLY A 12 -1.63 8.15 0.20
N LYS A 13 -0.83 7.46 -0.61
CA LYS A 13 -1.18 7.11 -1.98
C LYS A 13 -0.82 5.65 -2.28
N THR A 14 -1.76 4.94 -2.89
CA THR A 14 -1.55 3.59 -3.42
C THR A 14 -0.97 3.66 -4.82
N GLY A 15 -0.14 2.66 -5.14
CA GLY A 15 0.32 2.35 -6.48
C GLY A 15 0.28 0.85 -6.74
N THR A 16 0.41 0.52 -8.01
CA THR A 16 0.56 -0.85 -8.51
C THR A 16 1.66 -0.79 -9.56
N ALA A 17 2.69 -1.62 -9.43
CA ALA A 17 3.75 -1.70 -10.43
C ALA A 17 3.66 -3.04 -11.17
N GLN A 18 3.33 -2.97 -12.45
CA GLN A 18 3.26 -4.13 -13.33
C GLN A 18 4.66 -4.63 -13.66
N VAL A 19 4.87 -5.94 -13.59
CA VAL A 19 6.20 -6.56 -13.68
C VAL A 19 6.50 -7.21 -15.03
N PHE A 20 5.52 -7.30 -15.93
CA PHE A 20 5.69 -7.88 -17.27
C PHE A 20 4.76 -7.19 -18.28
N GLY A 21 5.10 -7.24 -19.56
CA GLY A 21 4.27 -6.68 -20.63
C GLY A 21 3.08 -7.59 -20.96
N ILE A 22 1.90 -7.00 -21.14
CA ILE A 22 0.72 -7.68 -21.66
C ILE A 22 0.55 -7.26 -23.12
N LYS A 23 0.19 -8.19 -24.01
CA LYS A 23 -0.10 -7.87 -25.42
C LYS A 23 -1.27 -6.89 -25.51
N GLN A 24 -1.30 -6.05 -26.55
CA GLN A 24 -2.34 -5.01 -26.70
C GLN A 24 -3.79 -5.55 -26.63
N ASP A 25 -4.01 -6.80 -27.06
CA ASP A 25 -5.33 -7.42 -27.09
C ASP A 25 -5.63 -8.31 -25.86
N GLU A 26 -4.70 -8.40 -24.91
CA GLU A 26 -4.86 -9.19 -23.70
C GLU A 26 -5.14 -8.31 -22.48
N LYS A 27 -6.00 -8.79 -21.59
CA LYS A 27 -6.30 -8.13 -20.32
C LYS A 27 -5.48 -8.76 -19.21
N TYR A 28 -5.09 -7.94 -18.24
CA TYR A 28 -4.52 -8.45 -17.00
C TYR A 28 -5.53 -9.33 -16.27
N ASP A 29 -5.17 -10.59 -16.06
CA ASP A 29 -5.90 -11.55 -15.26
C ASP A 29 -4.94 -12.18 -14.23
N ALA A 30 -5.04 -11.73 -12.97
CA ALA A 30 -4.19 -12.25 -11.90
C ALA A 30 -4.41 -13.74 -11.63
N GLU A 31 -5.62 -14.27 -11.88
CA GLU A 31 -5.95 -15.66 -11.57
C GLU A 31 -5.32 -16.63 -12.56
N ALA A 32 -5.17 -16.19 -13.82
CA ALA A 32 -4.48 -16.94 -14.87
C ALA A 32 -2.94 -16.82 -14.80
N LEU A 33 -2.40 -15.95 -13.95
CA LEU A 33 -0.96 -15.65 -13.88
C LEU A 33 -0.27 -16.37 -12.73
N ALA A 34 0.94 -16.88 -12.99
CA ALA A 34 1.83 -17.34 -11.94
C ALA A 34 2.12 -16.19 -10.96
N LYS A 35 2.16 -16.48 -9.65
CA LYS A 35 2.32 -15.46 -8.60
C LYS A 35 3.50 -14.50 -8.83
N LYS A 36 4.64 -14.99 -9.32
CA LYS A 36 5.82 -14.15 -9.64
C LYS A 36 5.58 -13.08 -10.70
N LEU A 37 4.49 -13.18 -11.47
CA LEU A 37 4.07 -12.23 -12.49
C LEU A 37 2.99 -11.27 -11.99
N HIS A 38 2.51 -11.42 -10.75
CA HIS A 38 1.55 -10.49 -10.18
C HIS A 38 2.23 -9.14 -9.97
N ASP A 39 1.45 -8.07 -10.14
CA ASP A 39 1.91 -6.72 -9.87
C ASP A 39 2.48 -6.58 -8.46
N HIS A 40 3.42 -5.66 -8.27
CA HIS A 40 3.87 -5.24 -6.96
C HIS A 40 2.86 -4.27 -6.35
N ALA A 41 2.53 -4.49 -5.07
CA ALA A 41 1.66 -3.62 -4.31
C ALA A 41 2.50 -2.49 -3.68
N LEU A 42 2.18 -1.24 -4.04
CA LEU A 42 2.90 -0.07 -3.55
C LEU A 42 2.03 0.79 -2.65
N PHE A 43 2.62 1.34 -1.60
CA PHE A 43 1.98 2.36 -0.79
C PHE A 43 3.01 3.29 -0.13
N ILE A 44 2.75 4.60 -0.17
CA ILE A 44 3.49 5.61 0.57
C ILE A 44 2.52 6.42 1.43
N ALA A 45 2.91 6.72 2.66
CA ALA A 45 2.11 7.52 3.58
C ALA A 45 2.94 8.27 4.61
N PHE A 46 2.34 9.30 5.20
CA PHE A 46 2.84 9.97 6.39
C PHE A 46 1.70 10.31 7.36
N ALA A 47 2.04 10.44 8.64
CA ALA A 47 1.11 10.73 9.72
C ALA A 47 1.79 11.42 10.93
N PRO A 48 1.05 12.25 11.70
CA PRO A 48 -0.20 12.93 11.32
C PRO A 48 -0.08 13.74 10.02
N ALA A 49 -1.19 13.96 9.30
CA ALA A 49 -1.16 14.70 8.04
C ALA A 49 -0.90 16.21 8.25
N ASP A 50 -1.36 16.74 9.38
CA ASP A 50 -1.27 18.18 9.70
C ASP A 50 0.08 18.54 10.38
N ASP A 51 0.74 17.59 11.05
CA ASP A 51 2.10 17.70 11.63
C ASP A 51 2.84 16.34 11.49
N PRO A 52 3.55 16.08 10.38
CA PRO A 52 4.11 14.75 10.08
C PRO A 52 5.25 14.32 11.01
N GLN A 53 5.08 13.18 11.68
CA GLN A 53 6.08 12.60 12.61
C GLN A 53 6.59 11.22 12.17
N PHE A 54 5.84 10.56 11.29
CA PHE A 54 6.16 9.24 10.76
C PHE A 54 5.87 9.20 9.25
N ALA A 55 6.80 8.65 8.47
CA ALA A 55 6.63 8.39 7.04
C ALA A 55 7.02 6.93 6.74
N VAL A 56 6.31 6.33 5.78
CA VAL A 56 6.54 4.93 5.37
C VAL A 56 6.35 4.77 3.87
N ALA A 57 7.25 4.01 3.24
CA ALA A 57 7.13 3.53 1.87
C ALA A 57 7.21 1.99 1.87
N ILE A 58 6.25 1.35 1.21
CA ILE A 58 6.11 -0.11 1.17
C ILE A 58 6.09 -0.56 -0.29
N VAL A 59 6.95 -1.52 -0.59
CA VAL A 59 6.90 -2.35 -1.79
C VAL A 59 6.65 -3.78 -1.33
N ALA A 60 5.47 -4.32 -1.67
CA ALA A 60 5.17 -5.72 -1.47
C ALA A 60 5.26 -6.44 -2.83
N GLU A 61 6.38 -7.13 -3.03
CA GLU A 61 6.65 -7.91 -4.24
C GLU A 61 5.52 -8.90 -4.50
N ASN A 62 5.04 -8.89 -5.74
CA ASN A 62 3.93 -9.72 -6.23
C ASN A 62 2.67 -9.67 -5.34
N GLY A 63 2.50 -8.57 -4.61
CA GLY A 63 1.39 -8.36 -3.68
C GLY A 63 0.08 -7.91 -4.34
N GLY A 64 0.07 -7.72 -5.66
CA GLY A 64 -1.07 -7.23 -6.43
C GLY A 64 -1.36 -5.75 -6.16
N GLY A 65 -2.60 -5.42 -5.80
CA GLY A 65 -3.03 -4.03 -5.61
C GLY A 65 -2.54 -3.39 -4.31
N GLY A 66 -1.97 -2.18 -4.41
CA GLY A 66 -1.48 -1.41 -3.26
C GLY A 66 -2.53 -1.18 -2.15
N SER A 67 -3.80 -0.96 -2.51
CA SER A 67 -4.89 -0.76 -1.55
C SER A 67 -5.26 -2.02 -0.75
N ARG A 68 -5.05 -3.21 -1.33
CA ARG A 68 -5.38 -4.50 -0.72
C ARG A 68 -4.26 -5.04 0.16
N THR A 69 -3.00 -4.76 -0.21
CA THR A 69 -1.84 -5.38 0.42
C THR A 69 -0.98 -4.37 1.18
N ALA A 70 -0.43 -3.37 0.48
CA ALA A 70 0.54 -2.44 1.07
C ALA A 70 -0.10 -1.43 2.05
N ALA A 71 -1.31 -0.93 1.76
CA ALA A 71 -1.99 0.03 2.62
C ALA A 71 -2.37 -0.56 4.02
N PRO A 72 -2.88 -1.81 4.14
CA PRO A 72 -3.05 -2.44 5.45
C PRO A 72 -1.75 -2.68 6.23
N MET A 73 -0.62 -2.94 5.55
CA MET A 73 0.68 -3.06 6.21
C MET A 73 1.11 -1.72 6.82
N ALA A 74 0.99 -0.63 6.06
CA ALA A 74 1.28 0.71 6.56
C ALA A 74 0.39 1.10 7.75
N ARG A 75 -0.89 0.67 7.74
CA ARG A 75 -1.76 0.87 8.89
C ARG A 75 -1.19 0.25 10.17
N LYS A 76 -0.79 -1.02 10.12
CA LYS A 76 -0.20 -1.70 11.29
C LYS A 76 1.06 -1.00 11.79
N MET A 77 1.91 -0.51 10.89
CA MET A 77 3.11 0.24 11.25
C MET A 77 2.80 1.59 11.91
N ILE A 78 1.81 2.32 11.38
CA ILE A 78 1.34 3.59 11.96
C ILE A 78 0.74 3.35 13.35
N ASP A 79 -0.16 2.37 13.49
CA ASP A 79 -0.74 2.00 14.80
C ASP A 79 0.37 1.70 15.81
N LYS A 80 1.36 0.87 15.41
CA LYS A 80 2.45 0.48 16.29
C LYS A 80 3.37 1.64 16.65
N TYR A 81 3.62 2.57 15.73
CA TYR A 81 4.47 3.71 15.99
C TYR A 81 3.85 4.69 16.99
N PHE A 82 2.54 4.93 16.89
CA PHE A 82 1.80 5.88 17.72
C PHE A 82 1.16 5.25 18.98
N GLU A 83 1.30 3.94 19.17
CA GLU A 83 0.86 3.25 20.39
C GLU A 83 1.44 3.92 21.64
N GLY A 84 0.57 4.47 22.49
CA GLY A 84 0.94 5.17 23.72
C GLY A 84 1.59 6.55 23.54
N LYS A 85 1.64 7.08 22.31
CA LYS A 85 2.23 8.40 22.02
C LYS A 85 1.20 9.51 21.78
N LEU A 86 -0.06 9.16 21.50
CA LEU A 86 -1.17 10.06 21.19
C LEU A 86 -2.49 9.51 21.72
#